data_AF-A0A7S1B6A8-F1
#
_entry.id   AF-A0A7S1B6A8-F1
#
_cell.length_a   1.000
_cell.length_b   1.000
_cell.length_c   1.000
_cell.angle_alpha   90.00
_cell.angle_beta   90.00
_cell.angle_gamma   90.00
#
_symmetry.space_group_name_H-M   'P 1'
#
loop_
_entity.id
_entity.type
_entity.pdbx_description
1 polymer ?
#
loop_
_entity_poly.entity_id
_entity_poly.type
_entity_poly.pdbx_seq_one_letter_code
_entity_poly.pdbx_strand_id
1 'polypeptide(L)'
;MVFSDEFETDGRQFGDGFDPRWTALEKNDYTNSALQYYKAQNVNTSGGLLHIYTEKKVNFYRAFNETTKKYYSDKKDYQSGMVQGWNKFCITGGIVEISAKLPGHVFSAGLWPAMWLLGNLARATYVGSSNFVWPFSYDTCDESNRISQEISACNKINHYDLHPLQGRGAPEIDIIEVMAGTVEKLPHTMITKPYASTSLQVAPGKKYNRPRLGTRPVNVSLLTFLSYHYGIFEPDRFMIQSYAISM
;
A
#
# COMPACT_ATOMS: atom_id res chain seq x y z
N MET A 1 13.16 -20.03 -6.26
CA MET A 1 13.13 -18.57 -6.37
C MET A 1 12.43 -18.21 -7.66
N VAL A 2 11.29 -17.49 -7.60
CA VAL A 2 10.44 -17.20 -8.78
C VAL A 2 10.68 -15.78 -9.32
N PHE A 3 11.03 -14.85 -8.42
CA PHE A 3 11.42 -13.48 -8.74
C PHE A 3 12.35 -12.97 -7.63
N SER A 4 13.32 -12.13 -7.97
CA SER A 4 14.15 -11.38 -7.04
C SER A 4 14.75 -10.15 -7.72
N ASP A 5 15.14 -9.15 -6.93
CA ASP A 5 15.90 -8.00 -7.40
C ASP A 5 16.84 -7.52 -6.29
N GLU A 6 18.14 -7.68 -6.52
CA GLU A 6 19.20 -7.29 -5.57
C GLU A 6 19.68 -5.84 -5.80
N PHE A 7 19.15 -5.14 -6.82
CA PHE A 7 19.45 -3.73 -7.10
C PHE A 7 20.94 -3.39 -7.38
N GLU A 8 21.72 -4.37 -7.84
CA GLU A 8 23.18 -4.26 -8.11
C GLU A 8 23.59 -3.37 -9.28
N THR A 9 22.65 -3.01 -10.17
CA THR A 9 22.96 -2.08 -11.27
C THR A 9 22.75 -0.66 -10.79
N ASP A 10 23.83 0.10 -10.63
CA ASP A 10 23.78 1.51 -10.24
C ASP A 10 23.08 2.39 -11.28
N GLY A 11 22.41 3.43 -10.81
CA GLY A 11 21.80 4.45 -11.66
C GLY A 11 20.56 3.99 -12.42
N ARG A 12 19.90 2.89 -12.00
CA ARG A 12 18.63 2.47 -12.61
C ARG A 12 17.59 3.58 -12.49
N GLN A 13 16.87 3.76 -13.59
CA GLN A 13 15.75 4.68 -13.68
C GLN A 13 14.45 3.89 -13.56
N PHE A 14 13.57 4.35 -12.69
CA PHE A 14 12.29 3.69 -12.45
C PHE A 14 11.10 4.47 -13.01
N GLY A 15 11.35 5.54 -13.77
CA GLY A 15 10.28 6.22 -14.50
C GLY A 15 9.47 5.24 -15.35
N ASP A 16 8.24 5.62 -15.69
CA ASP A 16 7.38 4.75 -16.48
C ASP A 16 8.04 4.36 -17.81
N GLY A 17 8.06 3.06 -18.11
CA GLY A 17 8.73 2.48 -19.28
C GLY A 17 10.24 2.24 -19.18
N PHE A 18 10.92 2.66 -18.10
CA PHE A 18 12.39 2.54 -18.00
C PHE A 18 12.88 1.22 -17.39
N ASP A 19 12.10 0.61 -16.50
CA ASP A 19 12.48 -0.65 -15.84
C ASP A 19 11.39 -1.72 -16.07
N PRO A 20 11.75 -2.96 -16.45
CA PRO A 20 10.76 -4.00 -16.74
C PRO A 20 10.10 -4.58 -15.48
N ARG A 21 10.65 -4.35 -14.29
CA ARG A 21 10.23 -4.96 -13.02
C ARG A 21 9.52 -3.98 -12.09
N TRP A 22 9.89 -2.70 -12.16
CA TRP A 22 9.43 -1.68 -11.21
C TRP A 22 9.05 -0.37 -11.90
N THR A 23 8.00 0.31 -11.44
CA THR A 23 7.65 1.67 -11.88
C THR A 23 7.53 2.59 -10.67
N ALA A 24 8.31 3.66 -10.65
CA ALA A 24 8.19 4.75 -9.70
C ALA A 24 7.07 5.71 -10.10
N LEU A 25 6.33 6.18 -9.11
CA LEU A 25 5.19 7.08 -9.33
C LEU A 25 5.62 8.54 -9.52
N GLU A 26 4.83 9.24 -10.33
CA GLU A 26 4.97 10.66 -10.65
C GLU A 26 3.61 11.36 -10.44
N LYS A 27 3.18 11.49 -9.17
CA LYS A 27 1.85 12.04 -8.84
C LYS A 27 1.73 12.52 -7.40
N ASN A 28 0.70 13.34 -7.18
CA ASN A 28 0.18 13.62 -5.85
C ASN A 28 -0.46 12.36 -5.24
N ASP A 29 -0.33 12.19 -3.93
CA ASP A 29 -1.10 11.25 -3.15
C ASP A 29 -2.18 11.96 -2.34
N TYR A 30 -3.41 11.48 -2.50
CA TYR A 30 -4.62 12.07 -1.93
C TYR A 30 -5.46 11.03 -1.16
N THR A 31 -4.92 9.82 -0.93
CA THR A 31 -5.65 8.76 -0.21
C THR A 31 -5.56 8.90 1.31
N ASN A 32 -4.45 9.42 1.83
CA ASN A 32 -4.14 9.46 3.28
C ASN A 32 -3.69 10.85 3.76
N SER A 33 -4.09 11.92 3.08
CA SER A 33 -3.60 13.28 3.37
C SER A 33 -2.07 13.41 3.37
N ALA A 34 -1.39 12.59 2.56
CA ALA A 34 0.04 12.65 2.31
C ALA A 34 0.53 14.09 2.08
N LEU A 35 1.64 14.47 2.72
CA LEU A 35 2.22 15.80 2.57
C LEU A 35 3.21 15.91 1.40
N GLN A 36 3.59 14.78 0.81
CA GLN A 36 4.56 14.67 -0.27
C GLN A 36 3.91 14.54 -1.65
N TYR A 37 4.67 14.93 -2.67
CA TYR A 37 4.45 14.53 -4.05
C TYR A 37 5.43 13.42 -4.42
N TYR A 38 4.95 12.34 -5.06
CA TYR A 38 5.82 11.28 -5.56
C TYR A 38 6.50 11.69 -6.86
N LYS A 39 7.81 11.58 -6.90
CA LYS A 39 8.64 11.79 -8.09
C LYS A 39 9.47 10.55 -8.38
N ALA A 40 9.55 10.18 -9.66
CA ALA A 40 10.38 9.06 -10.09
C ALA A 40 11.87 9.30 -9.80
N GLN A 41 12.32 10.57 -9.86
CA GLN A 41 13.71 10.94 -9.57
C GLN A 41 14.15 10.70 -8.11
N ASN A 42 13.20 10.47 -7.20
CA ASN A 42 13.47 10.12 -5.80
C ASN A 42 13.67 8.62 -5.59
N VAL A 43 13.68 7.83 -6.65
CA VAL A 43 13.92 6.39 -6.65
C VAL A 43 15.11 6.11 -7.56
N ASN A 44 16.20 5.55 -7.02
CA ASN A 44 17.35 5.12 -7.81
C ASN A 44 18.05 3.92 -7.16
N THR A 45 19.07 3.39 -7.81
CA THR A 45 19.94 2.36 -7.24
C THR A 45 21.36 2.88 -7.13
N SER A 46 22.02 2.54 -6.02
CA SER A 46 23.46 2.73 -5.87
C SER A 46 24.03 1.78 -4.83
N GLY A 47 25.17 1.15 -5.12
CA GLY A 47 25.89 0.28 -4.18
C GLY A 47 25.08 -0.94 -3.72
N GLY A 48 24.39 -1.61 -4.65
CA GLY A 48 23.61 -2.83 -4.35
C GLY A 48 22.32 -2.57 -3.57
N LEU A 49 21.80 -1.35 -3.59
CA LEU A 49 20.61 -0.96 -2.84
C LEU A 49 19.66 -0.15 -3.70
N LEU A 50 18.36 -0.42 -3.56
CA LEU A 50 17.31 0.50 -3.92
C LEU A 50 17.28 1.63 -2.89
N HIS A 51 17.47 2.85 -3.36
CA HIS A 51 17.30 4.03 -2.54
C HIS A 51 16.01 4.74 -2.93
N ILE A 52 15.28 5.12 -1.90
CA ILE A 52 14.18 6.04 -2.05
C ILE A 52 14.47 7.21 -1.10
N TYR A 53 14.30 8.45 -1.57
CA TYR A 53 14.63 9.65 -0.80
C TYR A 53 13.43 10.57 -0.59
N THR A 54 13.34 11.15 0.60
CA THR A 54 12.40 12.23 0.94
C THR A 54 13.17 13.51 1.18
N GLU A 55 12.70 14.61 0.58
CA GLU A 55 13.29 15.93 0.76
C GLU A 55 12.21 17.01 0.91
N LYS A 56 12.56 18.10 1.60
CA LYS A 56 11.72 19.30 1.68
C LYS A 56 11.86 20.09 0.37
N LYS A 57 10.97 19.81 -0.57
CA LYS A 57 10.95 20.42 -1.90
C LYS A 57 9.50 20.62 -2.35
N VAL A 58 9.17 21.88 -2.66
CA VAL A 58 7.83 22.27 -3.08
C VAL A 58 7.55 21.73 -4.48
N ASN A 59 6.43 21.03 -4.61
CA ASN A 59 5.92 20.49 -5.87
C ASN A 59 4.53 21.08 -6.12
N PHE A 60 4.41 21.83 -7.23
CA PHE A 60 3.11 22.29 -7.71
C PHE A 60 2.49 21.23 -8.62
N TYR A 61 1.18 21.06 -8.52
CA TYR A 61 0.45 20.09 -9.33
C TYR A 61 -0.94 20.61 -9.69
N ARG A 62 -1.47 20.08 -10.80
CA ARG A 62 -2.82 20.37 -11.27
C ARG A 62 -3.81 19.46 -10.55
N ALA A 63 -4.61 20.03 -9.66
CA ALA A 63 -5.68 19.35 -8.94
C ALA A 63 -7.03 19.55 -9.63
N PHE A 64 -7.99 18.68 -9.36
CA PHE A 64 -9.35 18.75 -9.88
C PHE A 64 -10.35 18.84 -8.73
N ASN A 65 -11.20 19.87 -8.74
CA ASN A 65 -12.25 20.04 -7.74
C ASN A 65 -13.53 19.37 -8.24
N GLU A 66 -13.94 18.29 -7.59
CA GLU A 66 -15.10 17.49 -8.03
C GLU A 66 -16.44 18.22 -7.91
N THR A 67 -16.58 19.17 -6.99
CA THR A 67 -17.82 19.94 -6.78
C THR A 67 -18.00 20.99 -7.86
N THR A 68 -16.95 21.76 -8.14
CA THR A 68 -16.99 22.87 -9.11
C THR A 68 -16.64 22.42 -10.53
N LYS A 69 -16.17 21.17 -10.70
CA LYS A 69 -15.69 20.58 -11.96
C LYS A 69 -14.59 21.41 -12.63
N LYS A 70 -13.77 22.11 -11.84
CA LYS A 70 -12.68 22.97 -12.32
C LYS A 70 -11.33 22.46 -11.85
N TYR A 71 -10.32 22.67 -12.70
CA TYR A 71 -8.94 22.46 -12.32
C TYR A 71 -8.40 23.66 -11.56
N TYR A 72 -7.53 23.41 -10.59
CA TYR A 72 -6.81 24.42 -9.83
C TYR A 72 -5.36 24.00 -9.60
N SER A 73 -4.50 24.97 -9.27
CA SER A 73 -3.12 24.70 -8.87
C SER A 73 -3.06 24.49 -7.36
N ASP A 74 -2.40 23.43 -6.94
CA ASP A 74 -2.15 23.13 -5.54
C ASP A 74 -0.68 22.74 -5.34
N LYS A 75 -0.23 22.61 -4.08
CA LYS A 75 1.15 22.30 -3.75
C LYS A 75 1.30 21.24 -2.67
N LYS A 76 2.41 20.52 -2.73
CA LYS A 76 2.96 19.69 -1.66
C LYS A 76 4.34 20.21 -1.29
N ASP A 77 4.63 20.35 0.00
CA ASP A 77 5.89 20.95 0.48
C ASP A 77 7.04 19.94 0.57
N TYR A 78 6.75 18.65 0.36
CA TYR A 78 7.72 17.55 0.38
C TYR A 78 7.70 16.78 -0.95
N GLN A 79 8.84 16.19 -1.28
CA GLN A 79 9.01 15.31 -2.42
C GLN A 79 9.49 13.95 -1.92
N SER A 80 8.93 12.88 -2.45
CA SER A 80 9.32 11.52 -2.07
C SER A 80 9.23 10.53 -3.23
N GLY A 81 9.51 9.26 -2.98
CA GLY A 81 9.36 8.19 -3.97
C GLY A 81 8.42 7.07 -3.52
N MET A 82 7.71 6.50 -4.48
CA MET A 82 6.96 5.25 -4.34
C MET A 82 7.27 4.42 -5.58
N VAL A 83 7.53 3.12 -5.39
CA VAL A 83 7.84 2.18 -6.47
C VAL A 83 6.86 1.00 -6.44
N GLN A 84 6.41 0.58 -7.63
CA GLN A 84 5.37 -0.42 -7.80
C GLN A 84 5.78 -1.57 -8.74
N GLY A 85 5.44 -2.80 -8.36
CA GLY A 85 5.48 -4.00 -9.22
C GLY A 85 4.17 -4.25 -10.00
N TRP A 86 3.18 -3.36 -9.84
CA TRP A 86 1.83 -3.52 -10.38
C TRP A 86 1.82 -3.87 -11.87
N ASN A 87 1.14 -4.97 -12.21
CA ASN A 87 1.03 -5.54 -13.55
C ASN A 87 2.37 -5.87 -14.25
N LYS A 88 3.46 -6.05 -13.49
CA LYS A 88 4.78 -6.48 -14.01
C LYS A 88 5.12 -7.91 -13.59
N PHE A 89 4.79 -8.28 -12.36
CA PHE A 89 4.86 -9.65 -11.88
C PHE A 89 3.73 -9.91 -10.89
N CYS A 90 3.31 -11.16 -10.76
CA CYS A 90 2.24 -11.57 -9.86
C CYS A 90 2.71 -12.76 -9.01
N ILE A 91 2.36 -12.75 -7.73
CA ILE A 91 2.54 -13.88 -6.82
C ILE A 91 1.17 -14.36 -6.34
N THR A 92 0.96 -15.67 -6.32
CA THR A 92 -0.30 -16.29 -5.82
C THR A 92 -0.07 -17.15 -4.56
N GLY A 93 1.19 -17.24 -4.12
CA GLY A 93 1.63 -17.98 -2.95
C GLY A 93 3.16 -18.04 -2.90
N GLY A 94 3.70 -18.37 -1.73
CA GLY A 94 5.14 -18.45 -1.50
C GLY A 94 5.59 -17.58 -0.33
N ILE A 95 6.86 -17.19 -0.37
CA ILE A 95 7.51 -16.36 0.65
C ILE A 95 7.98 -15.07 -0.02
N VAL A 96 7.70 -13.94 0.63
CA VAL A 96 8.25 -12.63 0.27
C VAL A 96 9.26 -12.25 1.34
N GLU A 97 10.49 -12.00 0.92
CA GLU A 97 11.58 -11.56 1.80
C GLU A 97 12.05 -10.18 1.36
N ILE A 98 12.20 -9.26 2.30
CA ILE A 98 12.70 -7.91 2.05
C ILE A 98 13.75 -7.57 3.10
N SER A 99 14.93 -7.15 2.66
CA SER A 99 15.98 -6.59 3.51
C SER A 99 15.99 -5.07 3.34
N ALA A 100 15.70 -4.33 4.40
CA ALA A 100 15.55 -2.88 4.33
C ALA A 100 16.18 -2.17 5.53
N LYS A 101 16.76 -0.99 5.28
CA LYS A 101 17.16 -0.03 6.31
C LYS A 101 16.15 1.12 6.34
N LEU A 102 15.48 1.28 7.48
CA LEU A 102 14.49 2.34 7.65
C LEU A 102 15.17 3.72 7.74
N PRO A 103 14.51 4.76 7.21
CA PRO A 103 15.02 6.13 7.16
C PRO A 103 14.90 6.85 8.50
N GLY A 104 15.70 7.90 8.67
CA GLY A 104 15.55 8.87 9.76
C GLY A 104 15.85 8.29 11.15
N HIS A 105 15.63 9.14 12.15
CA HIS A 105 15.78 8.76 13.56
C HIS A 105 14.45 8.31 14.13
N VAL A 106 14.46 7.27 14.97
CA VAL A 106 13.25 6.60 15.45
C VAL A 106 12.31 7.52 16.25
N PHE A 107 12.86 8.56 16.90
CA PHE A 107 12.09 9.55 17.66
C PHE A 107 11.75 10.82 16.86
N SER A 108 12.10 10.87 15.57
CA SER A 108 11.74 11.96 14.66
C SER A 108 10.46 11.60 13.90
N ALA A 109 9.40 12.36 14.16
CA ALA A 109 8.13 12.16 13.48
C ALA A 109 8.17 12.66 12.02
N GLY A 110 7.21 12.22 11.22
CA GLY A 110 6.96 12.71 9.88
C GLY A 110 7.10 11.63 8.83
N LEU A 111 8.15 10.80 8.91
CA LEU A 111 8.37 9.74 7.93
C LEU A 111 7.49 8.52 8.20
N TRP A 112 6.88 7.99 7.14
CA TRP A 112 6.10 6.75 7.15
C TRP A 112 6.60 5.83 6.02
N PRO A 113 7.64 5.02 6.28
CA PRO A 113 8.08 3.97 5.38
C PRO A 113 7.13 2.77 5.45
N ALA A 114 6.80 2.23 4.27
CA ALA A 114 5.89 1.10 4.10
C ALA A 114 6.39 0.16 3.00
N MET A 115 6.23 -1.14 3.23
CA MET A 115 6.39 -2.20 2.24
C MET A 115 5.17 -3.11 2.36
N TRP A 116 4.45 -3.28 1.26
CA TRP A 116 3.14 -3.91 1.27
C TRP A 116 2.79 -4.49 -0.10
N LEU A 117 1.74 -5.29 -0.14
CA LEU A 117 1.26 -5.99 -1.32
C LEU A 117 -0.21 -5.60 -1.55
N LEU A 118 -0.60 -5.49 -2.82
CA LEU A 118 -1.99 -5.23 -3.18
C LEU A 118 -2.44 -6.18 -4.29
N GLY A 119 -3.63 -6.76 -4.18
CA GLY A 119 -4.16 -7.59 -5.26
C GLY A 119 -4.26 -6.80 -6.58
N ASN A 120 -3.77 -7.41 -7.67
CA ASN A 120 -3.46 -6.74 -8.94
C ASN A 120 -4.64 -6.04 -9.64
N LEU A 121 -5.89 -6.26 -9.20
CA LEU A 121 -7.05 -5.55 -9.73
C LEU A 121 -7.13 -4.08 -9.31
N ALA A 122 -6.45 -3.70 -8.22
CA ALA A 122 -6.31 -2.31 -7.82
C ALA A 122 -4.86 -1.86 -7.99
N ARG A 123 -4.67 -0.59 -8.30
CA ARG A 123 -3.38 0.07 -8.31
C ARG A 123 -3.30 1.07 -7.17
N ALA A 124 -2.29 0.91 -6.33
CA ALA A 124 -2.08 1.76 -5.17
C ALA A 124 -2.01 3.26 -5.53
N THR A 125 -2.71 4.10 -4.75
CA THR A 125 -2.91 5.55 -4.94
C THR A 125 -3.77 5.97 -6.14
N TYR A 126 -4.28 5.03 -6.95
CA TYR A 126 -5.24 5.28 -8.02
C TYR A 126 -6.64 4.85 -7.55
N VAL A 127 -7.32 5.74 -6.83
CA VAL A 127 -8.60 5.43 -6.15
C VAL A 127 -9.68 4.87 -7.07
N GLY A 128 -9.71 5.30 -8.34
CA GLY A 128 -10.66 4.77 -9.31
C GLY A 128 -10.48 3.27 -9.60
N SER A 129 -9.25 2.77 -9.49
CA SER A 129 -8.96 1.33 -9.67
C SER A 129 -9.20 0.51 -8.41
N SER A 130 -9.08 1.11 -7.22
CA SER A 130 -9.31 0.43 -5.94
C SER A 130 -10.76 0.49 -5.49
N ASN A 131 -11.56 1.39 -6.07
CA ASN A 131 -12.94 1.61 -5.68
C ASN A 131 -13.76 0.33 -5.80
N PHE A 132 -14.50 0.01 -4.74
CA PHE A 132 -15.31 -1.21 -4.57
C PHE A 132 -14.56 -2.54 -4.62
N VAL A 133 -13.32 -2.65 -5.12
CA VAL A 133 -12.56 -3.91 -5.17
C VAL A 133 -11.56 -4.08 -4.02
N TRP A 134 -11.12 -2.98 -3.40
CA TRP A 134 -10.31 -3.02 -2.19
C TRP A 134 -11.20 -2.97 -0.93
N PRO A 135 -10.93 -3.74 0.13
CA PRO A 135 -9.96 -4.84 0.23
C PRO A 135 -10.62 -6.22 -0.01
N PHE A 136 -11.49 -6.36 -1.03
CA PHE A 136 -12.30 -7.58 -1.19
C PHE A 136 -11.45 -8.80 -1.56
N SER A 137 -11.77 -9.94 -0.94
CA SER A 137 -11.12 -11.24 -1.13
C SER A 137 -12.14 -12.37 -0.91
N TYR A 138 -13.17 -12.41 -1.75
CA TYR A 138 -14.28 -13.36 -1.60
C TYR A 138 -14.77 -13.84 -2.97
N ASP A 139 -14.99 -15.15 -3.10
CA ASP A 139 -15.28 -15.81 -4.38
C ASP A 139 -16.76 -16.03 -4.66
N THR A 140 -17.60 -15.99 -3.62
CA THR A 140 -19.02 -16.35 -3.69
C THR A 140 -19.86 -15.10 -3.94
N CYS A 141 -20.74 -15.12 -4.94
CA CYS A 141 -21.64 -14.01 -5.20
C CYS A 141 -22.59 -13.76 -4.01
N ASP A 142 -22.54 -12.55 -3.48
CA ASP A 142 -23.40 -12.03 -2.42
C ASP A 142 -24.05 -10.75 -2.90
N GLU A 143 -25.38 -10.75 -3.01
CA GLU A 143 -26.14 -9.61 -3.51
C GLU A 143 -25.92 -8.34 -2.67
N SER A 144 -25.61 -8.48 -1.38
CA SER A 144 -25.31 -7.34 -0.51
C SER A 144 -23.97 -6.67 -0.80
N ASN A 145 -23.05 -7.37 -1.46
CA ASN A 145 -21.71 -6.91 -1.83
C ASN A 145 -21.50 -6.89 -3.35
N ARG A 146 -22.59 -6.90 -4.13
CA ARG A 146 -22.56 -7.09 -5.60
C ARG A 146 -21.62 -6.15 -6.33
N ILE A 147 -21.59 -4.87 -5.96
CA ILE A 147 -20.74 -3.84 -6.60
C ILE A 147 -19.26 -4.24 -6.52
N SER A 148 -18.85 -4.81 -5.39
CA SER A 148 -17.49 -5.29 -5.15
C SER A 148 -17.15 -6.61 -5.83
N GLN A 149 -18.14 -7.24 -6.46
CA GLN A 149 -18.10 -8.58 -7.05
C GLN A 149 -18.55 -8.60 -8.51
N GLU A 150 -18.63 -7.43 -9.14
CA GLU A 150 -18.99 -7.28 -10.56
C GLU A 150 -18.02 -8.02 -11.47
N ILE A 151 -16.74 -8.10 -11.07
CA ILE A 151 -15.73 -8.84 -11.80
C ILE A 151 -15.89 -10.34 -11.49
N SER A 152 -16.61 -11.00 -12.39
CA SER A 152 -16.78 -12.45 -12.54
C SER A 152 -17.42 -13.24 -11.40
N ALA A 153 -17.53 -12.74 -10.15
CA ALA A 153 -18.16 -13.49 -9.06
C ALA A 153 -19.68 -13.61 -9.23
N CYS A 154 -20.35 -12.49 -9.47
CA CYS A 154 -21.80 -12.44 -9.66
C CYS A 154 -22.25 -12.60 -11.11
N ASN A 155 -21.31 -12.84 -12.02
CA ASN A 155 -21.59 -12.95 -13.44
C ASN A 155 -21.46 -14.41 -13.93
N LYS A 156 -22.54 -14.92 -14.52
CA LYS A 156 -22.60 -16.26 -15.14
C LYS A 156 -22.05 -16.26 -16.58
N ILE A 157 -22.06 -15.11 -17.24
CA ILE A 157 -21.62 -14.94 -18.63
C ILE A 157 -20.43 -13.99 -18.62
N ASN A 158 -19.25 -14.49 -19.00
CA ASN A 158 -18.05 -13.67 -18.97
C ASN A 158 -17.50 -13.36 -20.36
N HIS A 159 -16.70 -12.32 -20.38
CA HIS A 159 -15.92 -11.84 -21.51
C HIS A 159 -14.46 -11.68 -21.08
N TYR A 160 -13.55 -11.45 -22.02
CA TYR A 160 -12.12 -11.17 -21.76
C TYR A 160 -11.41 -12.30 -21.00
N ASP A 161 -11.74 -13.55 -21.32
CA ASP A 161 -11.15 -14.77 -20.73
C ASP A 161 -11.28 -14.87 -19.19
N LEU A 162 -12.24 -14.17 -18.60
CA LEU A 162 -12.54 -14.28 -17.17
C LEU A 162 -13.34 -15.55 -16.88
N HIS A 163 -13.00 -16.30 -15.81
CA HIS A 163 -13.77 -17.48 -15.41
C HIS A 163 -15.11 -17.12 -14.78
N PRO A 164 -16.25 -17.69 -15.22
CA PRO A 164 -17.57 -17.39 -14.66
C PRO A 164 -17.65 -17.81 -13.20
N LEU A 165 -18.40 -17.04 -12.40
CA LEU A 165 -18.61 -17.27 -10.97
C LEU A 165 -17.32 -17.34 -10.14
N GLN A 166 -16.26 -16.67 -10.59
CA GLN A 166 -15.00 -16.55 -9.86
C GLN A 166 -14.87 -15.15 -9.29
N GLY A 167 -14.94 -15.00 -7.97
CA GLY A 167 -14.68 -13.69 -7.37
C GLY A 167 -13.22 -13.28 -7.44
N ARG A 168 -13.03 -11.98 -7.54
CA ARG A 168 -11.74 -11.32 -7.61
C ARG A 168 -11.82 -10.04 -6.81
N GLY A 169 -10.69 -9.61 -6.27
CA GLY A 169 -10.60 -8.33 -5.59
C GLY A 169 -9.15 -7.95 -5.34
N ALA A 170 -8.96 -6.96 -4.49
CA ALA A 170 -7.66 -6.40 -4.19
C ALA A 170 -7.41 -6.38 -2.68
N PRO A 171 -7.15 -7.53 -2.03
CA PRO A 171 -6.72 -7.54 -0.64
C PRO A 171 -5.36 -6.84 -0.48
N GLU A 172 -5.12 -6.32 0.72
CA GLU A 172 -3.86 -5.64 1.06
C GLU A 172 -3.14 -6.38 2.17
N ILE A 173 -1.83 -6.55 2.01
CA ILE A 173 -0.95 -7.17 3.00
C ILE A 173 0.17 -6.19 3.31
N ASP A 174 0.15 -5.67 4.53
CA ASP A 174 1.20 -4.79 5.04
C ASP A 174 2.32 -5.66 5.62
N ILE A 175 3.42 -5.79 4.88
CA ILE A 175 4.62 -6.51 5.33
C ILE A 175 5.25 -5.74 6.48
N ILE A 176 5.35 -4.42 6.33
CA ILE A 176 5.70 -3.51 7.41
C ILE A 176 5.24 -2.09 7.09
N GLU A 177 4.66 -1.44 8.09
CA GLU A 177 4.46 0.00 8.12
C GLU A 177 5.02 0.54 9.43
N VAL A 178 5.71 1.67 9.39
CA VAL A 178 6.38 2.21 10.59
C VAL A 178 5.94 3.63 10.86
N MET A 179 5.62 3.88 12.12
CA MET A 179 5.33 5.21 12.63
C MET A 179 6.40 5.61 13.64
N ALA A 180 7.35 6.41 13.20
CA ALA A 180 8.37 7.03 14.05
C ALA A 180 7.81 8.26 14.79
N GLY A 181 8.46 8.67 15.87
CA GLY A 181 8.12 9.89 16.60
C GLY A 181 8.36 9.80 18.10
N THR A 182 8.07 10.90 18.78
CA THR A 182 8.12 10.98 20.24
C THR A 182 7.17 9.96 20.87
N VAL A 183 7.53 9.51 22.07
CA VAL A 183 6.73 8.55 22.83
C VAL A 183 5.38 9.16 23.17
N GLU A 184 4.37 8.75 22.40
CA GLU A 184 3.02 9.25 22.49
C GLU A 184 2.07 8.08 22.24
N LYS A 185 1.02 7.99 23.05
CA LYS A 185 -0.02 6.98 22.94
C LYS A 185 -0.92 7.29 21.76
N LEU A 186 -1.16 6.31 20.89
CA LEU A 186 -2.10 6.49 19.78
C LEU A 186 -3.53 6.63 20.31
N PRO A 187 -4.36 7.49 19.68
CA PRO A 187 -5.75 7.65 20.08
C PRO A 187 -6.48 6.31 20.14
N HIS A 188 -7.23 6.08 21.22
CA HIS A 188 -8.07 4.88 21.41
C HIS A 188 -7.36 3.52 21.39
N THR A 189 -6.04 3.48 21.56
CA THR A 189 -5.28 2.22 21.66
C THR A 189 -4.37 2.20 22.89
N MET A 190 -3.77 1.05 23.20
CA MET A 190 -2.70 0.93 24.19
C MET A 190 -1.28 1.07 23.58
N ILE A 191 -1.19 1.35 22.28
CA ILE A 191 0.06 1.37 21.52
C ILE A 191 0.68 2.77 21.62
N THR A 192 2.01 2.84 21.70
CA THR A 192 2.78 4.07 21.72
C THR A 192 3.74 4.12 20.53
N LYS A 193 4.01 5.31 20.00
CA LYS A 193 5.14 5.53 19.07
C LYS A 193 6.48 5.38 19.80
N PRO A 194 7.56 5.02 19.08
CA PRO A 194 7.56 4.50 17.72
C PRO A 194 7.02 3.06 17.67
N TYR A 195 6.36 2.68 16.57
CA TYR A 195 5.91 1.30 16.36
C TYR A 195 6.04 0.87 14.90
N ALA A 196 6.03 -0.44 14.68
CA ALA A 196 5.86 -1.05 13.37
C ALA A 196 4.63 -1.96 13.39
N SER A 197 3.84 -1.96 12.32
CA SER A 197 2.67 -2.80 12.12
C SER A 197 2.86 -3.72 10.93
N THR A 198 2.19 -4.87 11.03
CA THR A 198 1.95 -5.79 9.91
C THR A 198 0.45 -6.10 9.92
N SER A 199 -0.15 -6.18 8.74
CA SER A 199 -1.60 -6.16 8.62
C SER A 199 -2.07 -6.97 7.41
N LEU A 200 -3.28 -7.52 7.51
CA LEU A 200 -4.00 -8.15 6.41
C LEU A 200 -5.38 -7.51 6.35
N GLN A 201 -5.61 -6.74 5.29
CA GLN A 201 -6.88 -6.08 5.06
C GLN A 201 -7.67 -6.90 4.05
N VAL A 202 -8.80 -7.45 4.51
CA VAL A 202 -9.68 -8.30 3.72
C VAL A 202 -11.15 -8.01 3.99
N ALA A 203 -11.95 -8.01 2.93
CA ALA A 203 -13.40 -7.91 2.97
C ALA A 203 -14.06 -9.09 2.21
N PRO A 204 -15.25 -9.56 2.63
CA PRO A 204 -15.99 -9.12 3.82
C PRO A 204 -15.29 -9.62 5.10
N GLY A 205 -15.17 -8.73 6.09
CA GLY A 205 -14.56 -9.08 7.37
C GLY A 205 -15.46 -10.01 8.19
N LYS A 206 -14.86 -10.78 9.12
CA LYS A 206 -15.62 -11.66 10.04
C LYS A 206 -16.74 -10.89 10.76
N LYS A 207 -17.97 -11.43 10.79
CA LYS A 207 -19.10 -10.79 11.50
C LYS A 207 -18.96 -10.87 13.03
N TYR A 208 -18.32 -11.92 13.53
CA TYR A 208 -18.13 -12.18 14.97
C TYR A 208 -16.64 -12.37 15.27
N ASN A 209 -16.23 -12.12 16.52
CA ASN A 209 -14.85 -12.25 16.98
C ASN A 209 -13.83 -11.48 16.12
N ARG A 210 -14.19 -10.24 15.72
CA ARG A 210 -13.26 -9.34 15.04
C ARG A 210 -12.06 -9.05 15.94
N PRO A 211 -10.84 -8.92 15.38
CA PRO A 211 -9.70 -8.38 16.11
C PRO A 211 -10.09 -7.05 16.77
N ARG A 212 -9.79 -6.90 18.06
CA ARG A 212 -9.99 -5.61 18.75
C ARG A 212 -8.74 -4.78 18.55
N LEU A 213 -8.93 -3.52 18.16
CA LEU A 213 -7.85 -2.56 17.97
C LEU A 213 -6.96 -2.51 19.23
N GLY A 214 -5.64 -2.57 19.03
CA GLY A 214 -4.67 -2.52 20.15
C GLY A 214 -4.61 -3.78 21.01
N THR A 215 -5.23 -4.89 20.57
CA THR A 215 -5.11 -6.19 21.23
C THR A 215 -4.35 -7.19 20.35
N ARG A 216 -3.78 -8.22 20.98
CA ARG A 216 -3.17 -9.35 20.26
C ARG A 216 -4.26 -10.10 19.49
N PRO A 217 -3.99 -10.55 18.24
CA PRO A 217 -4.87 -11.49 17.57
C PRO A 217 -5.10 -12.74 18.42
N VAL A 218 -6.32 -13.27 18.38
CA VAL A 218 -6.63 -14.54 19.05
C VAL A 218 -5.79 -15.64 18.39
N ASN A 219 -5.06 -16.41 19.20
CA ASN A 219 -4.19 -17.48 18.71
C ASN A 219 -5.05 -18.54 18.01
N VAL A 220 -4.92 -18.68 16.69
CA VAL A 220 -5.63 -19.68 15.88
C VAL A 220 -4.61 -20.51 15.10
N SER A 221 -4.89 -21.80 14.94
CA SER A 221 -3.99 -22.80 14.34
C SER A 221 -3.47 -22.45 12.94
N LEU A 222 -4.17 -21.57 12.22
CA LEU A 222 -3.82 -21.10 10.87
C LEU A 222 -2.72 -20.01 10.85
N LEU A 223 -2.34 -19.47 12.00
CA LEU A 223 -1.38 -18.35 12.13
C LEU A 223 -0.14 -18.75 12.97
N THR A 224 0.11 -20.04 13.17
CA THR A 224 1.21 -20.56 14.01
C THR A 224 2.61 -20.16 13.52
N PHE A 225 2.75 -19.75 12.27
CA PHE A 225 4.01 -19.27 11.67
C PHE A 225 4.17 -17.74 11.71
N LEU A 226 3.18 -17.00 12.25
CA LEU A 226 3.18 -15.55 12.28
C LEU A 226 3.17 -15.05 13.73
N SER A 227 4.28 -14.45 14.17
CA SER A 227 4.38 -13.78 15.47
C SER A 227 3.72 -12.40 15.42
N TYR A 228 2.43 -12.33 15.78
CA TYR A 228 1.71 -11.07 15.92
C TYR A 228 1.83 -10.49 17.32
N HIS A 229 2.20 -9.21 17.42
CA HIS A 229 2.22 -8.49 18.71
C HIS A 229 0.97 -7.65 18.95
N TYR A 230 0.43 -6.93 17.95
CA TYR A 230 -0.78 -6.11 18.04
C TYR A 230 -1.41 -5.87 16.65
N GLY A 231 -2.74 -5.81 16.56
CA GLY A 231 -3.44 -5.37 15.34
C GLY A 231 -3.76 -3.87 15.37
N ILE A 232 -3.51 -3.17 14.27
CA ILE A 232 -3.79 -1.73 14.09
C ILE A 232 -4.73 -1.58 12.90
N PHE A 233 -5.76 -0.75 13.07
CA PHE A 233 -6.67 -0.29 12.02
C PHE A 233 -6.49 1.22 11.96
N GLU A 234 -6.09 1.76 10.81
CA GLU A 234 -5.77 3.18 10.66
C GLU A 234 -6.90 3.92 9.91
N PRO A 235 -7.67 4.79 10.59
CA PRO A 235 -8.38 5.88 9.94
C PRO A 235 -7.59 7.19 10.07
N ASP A 236 -7.52 7.93 8.96
CA ASP A 236 -7.19 9.36 8.84
C ASP A 236 -6.06 9.91 9.73
N ARG A 237 -4.82 9.93 9.23
CA ARG A 237 -3.69 10.67 9.83
C ARG A 237 -2.92 11.50 8.80
N PHE A 238 -2.61 12.75 9.14
CA PHE A 238 -1.74 13.64 8.36
C PHE A 238 -0.27 13.22 8.51
N MET A 239 0.35 12.61 7.50
CA MET A 239 1.77 12.21 7.56
C MET A 239 2.49 12.32 6.20
N ILE A 240 3.83 12.27 6.22
CA ILE A 240 4.66 12.15 5.01
C ILE A 240 4.87 10.66 4.73
N GLN A 241 4.13 10.07 3.80
CA GLN A 241 4.44 8.72 3.33
C GLN A 241 5.73 8.79 2.52
N SER A 242 6.79 8.38 3.18
CA SER A 242 8.14 8.69 2.73
C SER A 242 8.56 7.67 1.69
N TYR A 243 8.18 6.42 1.89
CA TYR A 243 8.62 5.31 1.07
C TYR A 243 7.50 4.28 1.01
N ALA A 244 7.08 3.90 -0.19
CA ALA A 244 6.15 2.81 -0.39
C ALA A 244 6.69 1.89 -1.48
N ILE A 245 6.93 0.63 -1.13
CA ILE A 245 7.08 -0.45 -2.10
C ILE A 245 5.76 -1.20 -2.11
N SER A 246 5.05 -1.14 -3.24
CA SER A 246 3.85 -1.93 -3.47
C SER A 246 4.18 -2.98 -4.52
N MET A 247 4.12 -4.26 -4.17
CA MET A 247 4.27 -5.35 -5.15
C MET A 247 2.91 -5.85 -5.60
#